data_AF-A0A420WNQ9-F1
#
_entry.id   AF-A0A420WNQ9-F1
#
_cell.length_a   1.000
_cell.length_b   1.000
_cell.length_c   1.000
_cell.angle_alpha   90.00
_cell.angle_beta   90.00
_cell.angle_gamma   90.00
#
_symmetry.space_group_name_H-M   'P 1'
#
loop_
_entity.id
_entity.type
_entity.pdbx_description
1 polymer ?
#
loop_
_entity_poly.entity_id
_entity_poly.type
_entity_poly.pdbx_seq_one_letter_code
_entity_poly.pdbx_strand_id
1 'polypeptide(L)'
;MALKINVKPGEKIVINGAVITMGEGASYIVLQNQATFLREKDIMQPEEANTPVRRIYFSLMLMYLDQENYQSYYNEYMDRMIELLRTTTLPQVRDTLMVIFRDVQEKRFFQAMKACKALMKFEEELLKSFGGEVEPSDLEMAVKPT
;
A
#
# COMPACT_ATOMS: atom_id res chain seq x y z
N MET A 1 -10.04 -18.72 13.25
CA MET A 1 -9.23 -19.91 13.65
C MET A 1 -8.07 -20.03 12.68
N ALA A 2 -6.84 -20.25 13.18
CA ALA A 2 -5.67 -20.45 12.33
C ALA A 2 -5.47 -21.94 12.05
N LEU A 3 -5.37 -22.33 10.78
CA LEU A 3 -5.10 -23.70 10.37
C LEU A 3 -3.59 -23.95 10.36
N LYS A 4 -3.11 -24.83 11.25
CA LYS A 4 -1.69 -25.23 11.31
C LYS A 4 -1.52 -26.57 10.59
N ILE A 5 -0.75 -26.57 9.51
CA ILE A 5 -0.45 -27.77 8.73
C ILE A 5 1.08 -27.93 8.73
N ASN A 6 1.55 -29.15 8.99
CA ASN A 6 2.97 -29.47 8.90
C ASN A 6 3.27 -30.01 7.50
N VAL A 7 4.28 -29.45 6.84
CA VAL A 7 4.57 -29.63 5.41
C VAL A 7 6.02 -30.05 5.28
N LYS A 8 6.29 -31.20 4.65
CA LYS A 8 7.66 -31.69 4.49
C LYS A 8 8.39 -30.95 3.35
N PRO A 9 9.72 -30.84 3.40
CA PRO A 9 10.49 -30.35 2.25
C PRO A 9 10.16 -31.12 0.97
N GLY A 10 9.98 -30.40 -0.14
CA GLY A 10 9.56 -30.96 -1.43
C GLY A 10 8.05 -31.22 -1.58
N GLU A 11 7.26 -31.10 -0.52
CA GLU A 11 5.81 -31.26 -0.57
C GLU A 11 5.13 -30.08 -1.28
N LYS A 12 4.06 -30.37 -2.03
CA LYS A 12 3.27 -29.38 -2.76
C LYS A 12 1.92 -29.14 -2.09
N ILE A 13 1.53 -27.88 -2.02
CA ILE A 13 0.24 -27.45 -1.47
C ILE A 13 -0.47 -26.60 -2.51
N VAL A 14 -1.80 -26.74 -2.56
CA VAL A 14 -2.66 -25.90 -3.38
C VAL A 14 -3.50 -24.99 -2.49
N ILE A 15 -3.39 -23.68 -2.65
CA ILE A 15 -4.19 -22.67 -1.94
C ILE A 15 -4.83 -21.75 -2.97
N ASN A 16 -6.16 -21.72 -3.06
CA ASN A 16 -6.89 -20.88 -4.04
C ASN A 16 -6.34 -21.01 -5.48
N GLY A 17 -6.00 -22.24 -5.88
CA GLY A 17 -5.41 -22.54 -7.19
C GLY A 17 -3.91 -22.29 -7.30
N ALA A 18 -3.27 -21.65 -6.32
CA ALA A 18 -1.82 -21.45 -6.25
C ALA A 18 -1.09 -22.73 -5.88
N VAL A 19 -0.11 -23.17 -6.67
CA VAL A 19 0.74 -24.32 -6.35
C VAL A 19 2.01 -23.85 -5.67
N ILE A 20 2.12 -24.16 -4.39
CA ILE A 20 3.21 -23.80 -3.48
C ILE A 20 4.05 -25.05 -3.25
N THR A 21 5.35 -25.00 -3.54
CA THR A 21 6.30 -26.09 -3.21
C THR A 21 7.23 -25.63 -2.10
N MET A 22 7.36 -26.44 -1.05
CA MET A 22 8.29 -26.16 0.04
C MET A 22 9.72 -26.51 -0.40
N GLY A 23 10.65 -25.55 -0.31
CA GLY A 23 12.05 -25.75 -0.67
C GLY A 23 12.77 -26.74 0.25
N GLU A 24 13.88 -27.30 -0.24
CA GLU A 24 14.76 -28.14 0.59
C GLU A 24 15.28 -27.31 1.79
N GLY A 25 14.97 -27.77 3.01
CA GLY A 25 15.32 -27.07 4.26
C GLY A 25 14.27 -26.09 4.81
N ALA A 26 13.07 -26.02 4.22
CA ALA A 26 11.92 -25.21 4.69
C ALA A 26 12.13 -23.68 4.72
N SER A 27 13.21 -23.16 4.15
CA SER A 27 13.57 -21.73 4.21
C SER A 27 13.01 -20.89 3.04
N TYR A 28 12.50 -21.52 1.99
CA TYR A 28 11.92 -20.82 0.84
C TYR A 28 10.74 -21.58 0.25
N ILE A 29 9.82 -20.83 -0.36
CA ILE A 29 8.64 -21.33 -1.06
C ILE A 29 8.80 -21.02 -2.55
N VAL A 30 8.49 -22.00 -3.40
CA VAL A 30 8.43 -21.82 -4.86
C VAL A 30 6.98 -21.83 -5.32
N LEU A 31 6.57 -20.75 -5.97
CA LEU A 31 5.24 -20.61 -6.58
C LEU A 31 5.33 -21.10 -8.03
N GLN A 32 4.61 -22.18 -8.37
CA GLN A 32 4.71 -22.84 -9.68
C GLN A 32 3.72 -22.30 -10.72
N ASN A 33 2.82 -21.40 -10.34
CA ASN A 33 1.87 -20.74 -11.22
C ASN A 33 1.66 -19.27 -10.81
N GLN A 34 0.90 -18.53 -11.62
CA GLN A 34 0.48 -17.19 -11.22
C GLN A 34 -0.53 -17.30 -10.07
N ALA A 35 -0.16 -16.73 -8.93
CA ALA A 35 -1.04 -16.63 -7.77
C ALA A 35 -0.90 -15.26 -7.12
N THR A 36 -1.97 -14.85 -6.46
CA THR A 36 -1.99 -13.68 -5.60
C THR A 36 -1.33 -14.03 -4.27
N PHE A 37 -0.24 -13.36 -3.92
CA PHE A 37 0.39 -13.51 -2.61
C PHE A 37 0.99 -12.20 -2.13
N LEU A 38 1.03 -12.02 -0.82
CA LEU A 38 1.73 -10.92 -0.16
C LEU A 38 2.61 -11.48 0.95
N ARG A 39 3.74 -10.84 1.19
CA ARG A 39 4.55 -11.11 2.37
C ARG A 39 4.00 -10.32 3.55
N GLU A 40 4.29 -10.74 4.77
CA GLU A 40 3.87 -10.05 6.00
C GLU A 40 4.11 -8.53 5.94
N LYS A 41 5.30 -8.10 5.52
CA LYS A 41 5.66 -6.67 5.34
C LYS A 41 4.83 -5.90 4.31
N ASP A 42 4.10 -6.60 3.45
CA ASP A 42 3.25 -6.05 2.40
C ASP A 42 1.77 -6.08 2.79
N ILE A 43 1.42 -6.73 3.90
CA ILE A 43 0.07 -6.76 4.46
C ILE A 43 -0.10 -5.55 5.39
N MET A 44 -1.27 -4.90 5.27
CA MET A 44 -1.69 -3.80 6.13
C MET A 44 -3.05 -4.14 6.73
N GLN A 45 -3.20 -3.96 8.04
CA GLN A 45 -4.47 -4.14 8.73
C GLN A 45 -5.37 -2.89 8.57
N PRO A 46 -6.71 -3.03 8.65
CA PRO A 46 -7.63 -1.90 8.50
C PRO A 46 -7.30 -0.73 9.44
N GLU A 47 -6.86 -1.02 10.66
CA GLU A 47 -6.54 -0.02 11.69
C GLU A 47 -5.26 0.77 11.36
N GLU A 48 -4.38 0.22 10.55
CA GLU A 48 -3.14 0.87 10.11
C GLU A 48 -3.37 1.86 8.96
N ALA A 49 -4.55 1.83 8.30
CA ALA A 49 -4.94 2.72 7.22
C ALA A 49 -5.38 4.12 7.72
N ASN A 50 -4.51 4.74 8.51
CA ASN A 50 -4.79 5.95 9.28
C ASN A 50 -4.33 7.26 8.62
N THR A 51 -3.56 7.20 7.53
CA THR A 51 -3.16 8.37 6.73
C THR A 51 -3.76 8.33 5.32
N PRO A 52 -3.89 9.47 4.62
CA PRO A 52 -4.40 9.52 3.24
C PRO A 52 -3.71 8.53 2.29
N VAL A 53 -2.38 8.47 2.28
CA VAL A 53 -1.66 7.54 1.38
C VAL A 53 -1.82 6.08 1.84
N ARG A 54 -1.83 5.80 3.14
CA ARG A 54 -2.05 4.43 3.65
C ARG A 54 -3.44 3.89 3.29
N ARG A 55 -4.47 4.73 3.27
CA ARG A 55 -5.82 4.34 2.81
C ARG A 55 -5.81 3.92 1.34
N ILE A 56 -5.10 4.65 0.49
CA ILE A 56 -4.91 4.28 -0.92
C ILE A 56 -4.19 2.92 -1.02
N TYR A 57 -3.10 2.73 -0.27
CA TYR A 57 -2.38 1.46 -0.23
C TYR A 57 -3.28 0.29 0.19
N PHE A 58 -4.10 0.50 1.22
CA PHE A 58 -5.02 -0.52 1.73
C PHE A 58 -6.04 -0.94 0.66
N SER A 59 -6.66 0.01 -0.04
CA SER A 59 -7.57 -0.32 -1.16
C SER A 59 -6.86 -1.06 -2.29
N LEU A 60 -5.63 -0.67 -2.66
CA LEU A 60 -4.83 -1.41 -3.66
C LEU A 60 -4.56 -2.86 -3.23
N MET A 61 -4.27 -3.07 -1.95
CA MET A 61 -4.05 -4.39 -1.38
C MET A 61 -5.32 -5.25 -1.49
N LEU A 62 -6.47 -4.70 -1.11
CA LEU A 62 -7.76 -5.41 -1.21
C LEU A 62 -8.14 -5.71 -2.67
N MET A 63 -7.94 -4.75 -3.58
CA MET A 63 -8.14 -4.97 -5.02
C MET A 63 -7.26 -6.09 -5.58
N TYR A 64 -6.07 -6.30 -5.02
CA TYR A 64 -5.19 -7.40 -5.42
C TYR A 64 -5.63 -8.73 -4.81
N LEU A 65 -5.97 -8.75 -3.53
CA LEU A 65 -6.32 -9.94 -2.75
C LEU A 65 -7.71 -10.51 -3.06
N ASP A 66 -8.70 -9.64 -3.27
CA ASP A 66 -10.10 -10.01 -3.44
C ASP A 66 -10.64 -9.46 -4.76
N GLN A 67 -10.63 -10.33 -5.77
CA GLN A 67 -11.12 -10.02 -7.12
C GLN A 67 -12.65 -10.01 -7.21
N GLU A 68 -13.37 -10.66 -6.29
CA GLU A 68 -14.83 -10.72 -6.32
C GLU A 68 -15.44 -9.36 -5.96
N ASN A 69 -14.84 -8.68 -4.98
CA ASN A 69 -15.26 -7.35 -4.54
C ASN A 69 -14.46 -6.21 -5.18
N TYR A 70 -13.70 -6.50 -6.24
CA TYR A 70 -12.78 -5.56 -6.91
C TYR A 70 -13.41 -4.17 -7.16
N GLN A 71 -14.64 -4.13 -7.69
CA GLN A 71 -15.29 -2.87 -8.06
C GLN A 71 -15.57 -1.97 -6.84
N SER A 72 -15.90 -2.56 -5.68
CA SER A 72 -16.11 -1.80 -4.44
C SER A 72 -14.80 -1.14 -4.01
N TYR A 73 -13.72 -1.91 -3.97
CA TYR A 73 -12.40 -1.40 -3.58
C TYR A 73 -11.83 -0.40 -4.59
N TYR A 74 -12.11 -0.58 -5.88
CA TYR A 74 -11.75 0.38 -6.92
C TYR A 74 -12.41 1.73 -6.70
N ASN A 75 -13.71 1.75 -6.34
CA ASN A 75 -14.43 2.99 -6.06
C ASN A 75 -13.82 3.70 -4.85
N GLU A 76 -13.57 2.97 -3.75
CA GLU A 76 -12.91 3.53 -2.56
C GLU A 76 -11.51 4.07 -2.88
N TYR A 77 -10.71 3.31 -3.63
CA TYR A 77 -9.39 3.73 -4.11
C TYR A 77 -9.49 5.05 -4.89
N MET A 78 -10.43 5.15 -5.82
CA MET A 78 -10.62 6.35 -6.64
C MET A 78 -11.06 7.56 -5.82
N ASP A 79 -11.95 7.37 -4.85
CA ASP A 79 -12.38 8.45 -3.95
C ASP A 79 -11.20 9.01 -3.16
N ARG A 80 -10.37 8.13 -2.59
CA ARG A 80 -9.15 8.53 -1.83
C ARG A 80 -8.10 9.19 -2.71
N MET A 81 -7.91 8.68 -3.93
CA MET A 81 -7.02 9.28 -4.93
C MET A 81 -7.45 10.71 -5.28
N ILE A 82 -8.73 10.91 -5.58
CA ILE A 82 -9.29 12.23 -5.93
C ILE A 82 -9.19 13.18 -4.74
N GLU A 83 -9.53 12.71 -3.54
CA GLU A 83 -9.40 13.45 -2.29
C GLU A 83 -7.96 13.96 -2.10
N LEU A 84 -6.96 13.09 -2.23
CA LEU A 84 -5.56 13.46 -2.08
C LEU A 84 -5.05 14.40 -3.19
N LEU A 85 -5.47 14.18 -4.44
CA LEU A 85 -5.12 15.05 -5.56
C LEU A 85 -5.65 16.49 -5.38
N ARG A 86 -6.84 16.64 -4.78
CA ARG A 86 -7.45 17.94 -4.52
C ARG A 86 -6.76 18.69 -3.39
N THR A 87 -6.29 18.00 -2.37
CA THR A 87 -5.69 18.62 -1.18
C THR A 87 -4.19 18.86 -1.31
N THR A 88 -3.49 18.03 -2.09
CA THR A 88 -2.04 18.17 -2.25
C THR A 88 -1.65 19.21 -3.30
N THR A 89 -0.69 20.07 -2.97
CA THR A 89 -0.06 21.04 -3.89
C THR A 89 1.31 20.56 -4.39
N LEU A 90 1.84 19.47 -3.84
CA LEU A 90 3.18 18.98 -4.13
C LEU A 90 3.22 18.23 -5.48
N PRO A 91 4.02 18.69 -6.46
CA PRO A 91 4.09 18.05 -7.78
C PRO A 91 4.52 16.57 -7.71
N GLN A 92 5.52 16.25 -6.89
CA GLN A 92 6.03 14.88 -6.72
C GLN A 92 4.96 13.90 -6.23
N VAL A 93 4.06 14.33 -5.34
CA VAL A 93 2.93 13.51 -4.87
C VAL A 93 1.98 13.25 -6.02
N ARG A 94 1.61 14.29 -6.77
CA ARG A 94 0.71 14.18 -7.92
C ARG A 94 1.26 13.25 -9.00
N ASP A 95 2.54 13.38 -9.33
CA ASP A 95 3.21 12.51 -10.30
C ASP A 95 3.20 11.05 -9.86
N THR A 96 3.48 10.80 -8.57
CA THR A 96 3.44 9.44 -8.01
C THR A 96 2.03 8.85 -8.05
N LEU A 97 1.01 9.66 -7.76
CA LEU A 97 -0.40 9.24 -7.88
C LEU A 97 -0.76 8.88 -9.32
N MET A 98 -0.29 9.64 -10.32
CA MET A 98 -0.50 9.30 -11.74
C MET A 98 0.19 7.99 -12.12
N VAL A 99 1.39 7.72 -11.60
CA VAL A 99 2.08 6.42 -11.79
C VAL A 99 1.26 5.28 -11.20
N ILE A 100 0.78 5.43 -9.97
CA ILE A 100 -0.08 4.43 -9.30
C ILE A 100 -1.33 4.18 -10.13
N PHE A 101 -2.01 5.24 -10.58
CA PHE A 101 -3.22 5.13 -11.39
C PHE A 101 -2.97 4.33 -12.68
N ARG A 102 -1.90 4.64 -13.41
CA ARG A 102 -1.52 3.92 -14.62
C ARG A 102 -1.27 2.44 -14.33
N ASP A 103 -0.51 2.12 -13.29
CA ASP A 103 -0.22 0.74 -12.90
C ASP A 103 -1.50 -0.03 -12.54
N VAL A 104 -2.46 0.61 -11.89
CA VAL A 104 -3.79 0.02 -11.62
C VAL A 104 -4.56 -0.27 -12.90
N GLN A 105 -4.60 0.67 -13.85
CA GLN A 105 -5.29 0.47 -15.14
C GLN A 105 -4.70 -0.72 -15.93
N GLU A 106 -3.40 -0.93 -15.82
CA GLU A 106 -2.70 -2.04 -16.46
C GLU A 106 -2.65 -3.32 -15.59
N LYS A 107 -3.43 -3.37 -14.49
CA LYS A 107 -3.50 -4.49 -13.51
C LYS A 107 -2.15 -4.87 -12.90
N ARG A 108 -1.20 -3.94 -12.86
CA ARG A 108 0.14 -4.06 -12.27
C ARG A 108 0.13 -3.67 -10.79
N PHE A 109 -0.65 -4.42 -9.99
CA PHE A 109 -0.87 -4.09 -8.57
C PHE A 109 0.41 -4.06 -7.73
N PHE A 110 1.36 -4.96 -7.99
CA PHE A 110 2.60 -4.98 -7.23
C PHE A 110 3.44 -3.72 -7.48
N GLN A 111 3.47 -3.23 -8.73
CA GLN A 111 4.14 -1.98 -9.09
C GLN A 111 3.42 -0.78 -8.46
N ALA A 112 2.08 -0.74 -8.53
CA ALA A 112 1.26 0.28 -7.88
C ALA A 112 1.50 0.33 -6.36
N MET A 113 1.48 -0.82 -5.68
CA MET A 113 1.75 -0.94 -4.25
C MET A 113 3.17 -0.50 -3.91
N LYS A 114 4.17 -0.83 -4.74
CA LYS A 114 5.55 -0.38 -4.55
C LYS A 114 5.69 1.14 -4.65
N ALA A 115 5.07 1.76 -5.65
CA ALA A 115 5.05 3.22 -5.80
C ALA A 115 4.31 3.88 -4.62
N CYS A 116 3.18 3.32 -4.21
CA CYS A 116 2.42 3.81 -3.05
C CYS A 116 3.22 3.71 -1.75
N LYS A 117 3.99 2.64 -1.52
CA LYS A 117 4.90 2.53 -0.37
C LYS A 117 5.98 3.61 -0.34
N ALA A 118 6.52 3.98 -1.51
CA ALA A 118 7.47 5.08 -1.57
C ALA A 118 6.80 6.41 -1.18
N LEU A 119 5.56 6.62 -1.63
CA LEU A 119 4.77 7.79 -1.25
C LEU A 119 4.39 7.81 0.24
N MET A 120 4.11 6.65 0.84
CA MET A 120 3.84 6.54 2.29
C MET A 120 5.05 6.97 3.12
N LYS A 121 6.28 6.59 2.71
CA LYS A 121 7.51 7.04 3.40
C LYS A 121 7.66 8.55 3.36
N PHE A 122 7.40 9.14 2.20
CA PHE A 122 7.43 10.58 2.02
C PHE A 122 6.36 11.29 2.87
N GLU A 123 5.13 10.77 2.92
CA GLU A 123 4.07 11.28 3.79
C GLU A 123 4.47 11.23 5.28
N GLU A 124 5.10 10.12 5.70
CA GLU A 124 5.58 9.97 7.08
C GLU A 124 6.70 10.97 7.42
N GLU A 125 7.63 11.21 6.50
CA GLU A 125 8.67 12.24 6.64
C GLU A 125 8.07 13.64 6.77
N LEU A 126 7.10 13.99 5.93
CA LEU A 126 6.39 15.27 6.02
C LEU A 126 5.67 15.42 7.38
N LEU A 127 4.91 14.41 7.81
CA LEU A 127 4.21 14.45 9.09
C LEU A 127 5.16 14.62 10.27
N LYS A 128 6.37 14.04 10.21
CA LYS A 128 7.42 14.24 11.22
C LYS A 128 7.96 15.66 11.20
N SER A 129 8.18 16.24 10.01
CA SER A 129 8.69 17.60 9.86
C SER A 129 7.69 18.67 10.32
N PHE A 130 6.39 18.45 10.13
CA PHE A 130 5.32 19.39 10.55
C PHE A 130 4.74 19.08 11.94
N GLY A 131 5.03 17.90 12.50
CA GLY A 131 4.60 17.47 13.83
C GLY A 131 5.60 17.73 14.96
N GLY A 132 6.76 18.32 14.66
CA GLY A 132 7.64 18.91 15.67
C GLY A 132 7.05 20.23 16.16
N GLU A 133 7.03 20.43 17.48
CA GLU A 133 6.49 21.61 18.17
C GLU A 133 6.78 22.92 17.42
N VAL A 134 5.72 23.57 16.95
CA VAL A 134 5.79 24.97 16.54
C VAL A 134 5.81 25.78 17.83
N GLU A 135 7.01 26.19 18.26
CA GLU A 135 7.17 27.20 19.31
C GLU A 135 6.43 28.48 18.85
N PRO A 136 5.59 29.09 19.71
CA PRO A 136 4.72 30.21 19.33
C PRO A 136 5.44 31.50 18.93
N SER A 137 6.77 31.53 18.92
CA SER A 137 7.61 32.68 18.52
C SER A 137 7.69 32.91 17.01
N ASP A 138 7.40 31.92 16.16
CA ASP A 138 7.53 32.06 14.70
C ASP A 138 6.30 32.68 14.01
N LEU A 139 5.21 32.92 14.75
CA LEU A 139 3.98 33.56 14.23
C LEU A 139 4.01 35.10 14.31
N GLU A 140 4.94 35.71 15.06
CA GLU A 140 4.99 37.18 15.20
C GLU A 140 5.80 37.91 14.11
N MET A 141 6.57 37.21 13.25
CA MET A 141 7.42 37.90 12.26
C MET A 141 6.74 38.17 10.90
N ALA A 142 5.53 37.65 10.66
CA ALA A 142 4.82 37.81 9.39
C ALA A 142 3.78 38.95 9.35
N VAL A 143 3.60 39.71 10.43
CA VAL A 143 2.66 40.85 10.48
C VAL A 143 3.36 42.11 10.97
N LYS A 144 4.24 42.67 10.12
CA LYS A 144 4.49 44.12 10.14
C LYS A 144 4.33 44.68 8.73
N PRO A 145 3.28 45.48 8.47
CA PRO A 145 3.14 46.18 7.20
C PRO A 145 4.16 47.31 7.14
N THR A 146 4.86 47.41 6.01
CA THR A 146 5.42 48.69 5.54
C THR A 146 4.37 49.36 4.68
#